data_AF-A0A1E4ZTY6-F1
#
_entry.id   AF-A0A1E4ZTY6-F1
#
_cell.length_a   1.000
_cell.length_b   1.000
_cell.length_c   1.000
_cell.angle_alpha   90.00
_cell.angle_beta   90.00
_cell.angle_gamma   90.00
#
_symmetry.space_group_name_H-M   'P 1'
#
loop_
_entity.id
_entity.type
_entity.pdbx_description
1 polymer ?
#
loop_
_entity_poly.entity_id
_entity_poly.type
_entity_poly.pdbx_seq_one_letter_code
_entity_poly.pdbx_strand_id
1 'polypeptide(L)' 'MTGRTQRTYKRKDNKKIITDEDIYHMLMLHKYQRASIRRIAQKFSLDDSEVRTIIGRRTGGSCCG' A
#
# COMPACT_ATOMS: atom_id res chain seq x y z
N MET A 1 1.55 -1.83 29.98
CA MET A 1 0.34 -1.76 29.12
C MET A 1 0.27 -0.34 28.56
N THR A 2 0.82 -0.15 27.36
CA THR A 2 0.10 0.11 26.09
C THR A 2 -0.43 1.53 25.96
N GLY A 3 0.32 2.34 25.21
CA GLY A 3 -0.14 3.59 24.62
C GLY A 3 0.47 3.77 23.24
N ARG A 4 0.31 2.77 22.36
CA ARG A 4 0.62 2.93 20.93
C ARG A 4 -0.37 3.96 20.41
N THR A 5 0.06 5.21 20.33
CA THR A 5 -0.68 6.32 19.72
C THR A 5 -0.93 5.98 18.27
N GLN A 6 -2.06 5.32 18.00
CA GLN A 6 -2.59 5.17 16.65
C GLN A 6 -2.92 6.57 16.17
N ARG A 7 -2.10 7.10 15.25
CA ARG A 7 -2.42 8.29 14.47
C ARG A 7 -3.69 7.98 13.70
N THR A 8 -4.82 8.36 14.28
CA THR A 8 -6.13 8.26 13.66
C THR A 8 -6.21 9.34 12.60
N TYR A 9 -5.94 8.96 11.35
CA TYR A 9 -6.23 9.80 10.20
C TYR A 9 -7.75 9.87 10.04
N LYS A 10 -8.39 10.85 10.70
CA LYS A 10 -9.76 11.23 10.36
C LYS A 10 -9.74 11.92 9.00
N ARG A 11 -10.04 11.19 7.93
CA ARG A 11 -10.39 11.77 6.62
C ARG A 11 -11.81 11.37 6.25
N LYS A 12 -12.64 12.41 6.04
CA LYS A 12 -13.94 12.35 5.38
C LYS A 12 -13.77 11.66 4.02
N ASP A 13 -14.83 10.98 3.60
CA ASP A 13 -14.97 10.19 2.38
C ASP A 13 -14.26 8.85 2.42
N ASN A 14 -15.05 7.81 2.76
CA ASN A 14 -15.06 6.42 2.26
C ASN A 14 -13.77 5.82 1.66
N LYS A 15 -12.59 6.25 2.09
CA LYS A 15 -11.31 5.73 1.69
C LYS A 15 -11.10 4.50 2.53
N LYS A 16 -11.24 3.36 1.86
CA LYS A 16 -10.83 2.05 2.36
C LYS A 16 -9.53 2.23 3.14
N ILE A 17 -9.57 1.90 4.43
CA ILE A 17 -8.43 2.06 5.32
C ILE A 17 -7.37 1.07 4.83
N ILE A 18 -6.34 1.58 4.17
CA ILE A 18 -5.21 0.74 3.75
C ILE A 18 -4.39 0.45 5.00
N THR A 19 -4.34 -0.83 5.37
CA THR A 19 -3.51 -1.31 6.48
C THR A 19 -2.12 -1.70 5.98
N ASP A 20 -1.15 -1.84 6.90
CA ASP A 20 0.18 -2.37 6.57
C ASP A 20 0.11 -3.78 5.97
N GLU A 21 -0.89 -4.58 6.35
CA GLU A 21 -1.13 -5.91 5.78
C GLU A 21 -1.59 -5.82 4.32
N ASP A 22 -2.47 -4.88 3.98
CA ASP A 22 -2.88 -4.65 2.58
C ASP A 22 -1.68 -4.25 1.71
N ILE A 23 -0.82 -3.37 2.23
CA ILE A 23 0.42 -2.96 1.56
C ILE A 23 1.34 -4.17 1.35
N TYR A 24 1.49 -5.02 2.38
CA TYR A 24 2.29 -6.22 2.27
C TYR A 24 1.73 -7.16 1.20
N HIS A 25 0.41 -7.37 1.15
CA HIS A 25 -0.23 -8.16 0.10
C HIS A 25 -0.04 -7.56 -1.30
N MET A 26 -0.14 -6.24 -1.47
CA MET A 26 0.14 -5.57 -2.75
C MET A 26 1.58 -5.83 -3.21
N LEU A 27 2.55 -5.71 -2.29
CA LEU A 27 3.95 -5.99 -2.57
C LEU A 27 4.19 -7.46 -2.91
N MET A 28 3.53 -8.40 -2.22
CA MET A 28 3.63 -9.83 -2.51
C MET A 28 3.09 -10.15 -3.90
N LEU A 29 1.92 -9.60 -4.28
CA LEU A 29 1.34 -9.79 -5.61
C LEU A 29 2.23 -9.21 -6.71
N HIS A 30 2.82 -8.04 -6.48
CA HIS A 30 3.73 -7.42 -7.43
C HIS A 30 5.05 -8.20 -7.58
N LYS A 31 5.64 -8.62 -6.45
CA LYS A 31 6.96 -9.26 -6.43
C LYS A 31 6.91 -10.73 -6.88
N TYR A 32 5.95 -11.51 -6.39
CA TYR A 32 5.90 -12.95 -6.61
C TYR A 32 4.98 -13.34 -7.76
N GLN A 33 3.82 -12.70 -7.89
CA GLN A 33 2.88 -13.01 -8.98
C GLN A 33 3.13 -12.19 -10.24
N ARG A 34 4.08 -11.24 -10.22
CA ARG A 34 4.31 -10.25 -11.29
C ARG A 34 3.00 -9.58 -11.73
N ALA A 35 2.06 -9.41 -10.80
CA ALA A 35 0.77 -8.82 -11.08
C ALA A 35 0.96 -7.34 -11.50
N SER A 36 0.28 -6.92 -12.55
CA SER A 36 0.32 -5.53 -12.99
C SER A 36 -0.30 -4.61 -11.94
N ILE A 37 0.21 -3.38 -11.87
CA ILE A 37 -0.30 -2.33 -10.99
C ILE A 37 -1.81 -2.18 -11.12
N ARG A 38 -2.32 -2.23 -12.35
CA ARG A 38 -3.76 -2.18 -12.66
C ARG A 38 -4.58 -3.29 -12.04
N ARG A 39 -4.06 -4.51 -12.01
CA ARG A 39 -4.74 -5.66 -11.39
C ARG A 39 -4.75 -5.54 -9.86
N ILE A 40 -3.69 -5.00 -9.28
CA ILE A 40 -3.59 -4.73 -7.85
C ILE A 40 -4.53 -3.58 -7.47
N ALA A 41 -4.51 -2.47 -8.21
CA ALA A 41 -5.40 -1.33 -8.06
C ALA A 41 -6.88 -1.73 -8.07
N GLN A 42 -7.32 -2.54 -9.03
CA GLN A 42 -8.68 -3.06 -9.07
C GLN A 42 -9.03 -3.92 -7.86
N LYS A 43 -8.13 -4.83 -7.45
CA LYS A 43 -8.35 -5.73 -6.31
C LYS A 43 -8.50 -4.96 -5.00
N PHE A 44 -7.75 -3.87 -4.84
CA PHE A 44 -7.79 -3.06 -3.64
C PHE A 44 -8.71 -1.83 -3.75
N SER A 45 -9.32 -1.59 -4.92
CA SER A 45 -10.14 -0.40 -5.22
C SER A 45 -9.35 0.90 -4.99
N LEU A 46 -8.11 0.92 -5.45
CA LEU A 46 -7.20 2.05 -5.36
C LEU A 46 -6.89 2.61 -6.74
N ASP A 47 -6.39 3.84 -6.77
CA ASP A 47 -5.85 4.42 -7.97
C ASP A 47 -4.51 3.77 -8.35
N ASP A 48 -4.31 3.59 -9.66
CA ASP A 48 -3.05 3.08 -10.22
C ASP A 48 -1.84 3.90 -9.75
N SER A 49 -2.01 5.22 -9.61
CA SER A 49 -0.98 6.14 -9.13
C SER A 49 -0.64 5.92 -7.65
N GLU A 50 -1.65 5.67 -6.80
CA GLU A 50 -1.44 5.36 -5.38
C GLU A 50 -0.72 4.02 -5.22
N VAL A 51 -1.17 2.98 -5.92
CA VAL A 51 -0.53 1.65 -5.88
C VAL A 51 0.91 1.71 -6.40
N ARG A 52 1.16 2.42 -7.51
CA ARG A 52 2.51 2.64 -8.04
C ARG A 52 3.41 3.36 -7.05
N THR A 53 2.87 4.34 -6.32
CA THR A 53 3.61 5.06 -5.28
C THR A 53 3.91 4.17 -4.07
N ILE A 54 2.95 3.37 -3.62
CA ILE A 54 3.10 2.43 -2.49
C ILE A 54 4.16 1.38 -2.81
N ILE A 55 4.02 0.72 -3.97
CA ILE A 55 4.96 -0.31 -4.43
C ILE A 55 6.32 0.33 -4.71
N GLY A 56 6.38 1.46 -5.42
CA GLY A 56 7.62 2.16 -5.76
C GLY A 56 8.41 2.61 -4.54
N ARG A 57 7.75 3.25 -3.55
CA ARG A 57 8.41 3.73 -2.31
C ARG A 57 8.95 2.58 -1.45
N ARG A 58 8.34 1.41 -1.47
CA ARG A 58 8.76 0.24 -0.66
C ARG A 58 9.72 -0.69 -1.40
N THR A 59 9.65 -0.78 -2.72
CA THR A 59 10.55 -1.61 -3.55
C THR A 59 11.84 -0.86 -3.89
N GLY A 60 11.79 0.47 -3.97
CA GLY A 60 12.96 1.35 -4.14
C GLY A 60 13.79 1.58 -2.88
N GLY A 61 13.75 0.67 -1.90
CA GLY A 61 14.54 0.72 -0.67
C GLY A 61 16.04 0.44 -0.85
N SER A 62 16.60 0.64 -2.04
CA SER A 62 18.03 0.51 -2.32
C SER A 62 18.49 1.69 -3.17
N CYS A 63 18.33 2.90 -2.62
CA CYS A 63 19.01 4.12 -3.07
C CYS A 63 19.47 4.95 -1.85
N CYS A 64 20.05 4.27 -0.84
CA CYS A 64 21.00 4.90 0.06
C CYS A 64 22.34 4.21 -0.20
N GLY A 65 23.30 4.98 -0.72
CA GLY A 65 24.69 4.56 -0.87
C GLY A 65 25.47 4.63 0.44
#